data_AF-A0A444JFV3-F1
#
_entry.id   AF-A0A444JFV3-F1
#
_cell.length_a   1.000
_cell.length_b   1.000
_cell.length_c   1.000
_cell.angle_alpha   90.00
_cell.angle_beta   90.00
_cell.angle_gamma   90.00
#
_symmetry.space_group_name_H-M   'P 1'
#
loop_
_entity.id
_entity.type
_entity.pdbx_description
1 polymer ?
#
loop_
_entity_poly.entity_id
_entity_poly.type
_entity_poly.pdbx_seq_one_letter_code
_entity_poly.pdbx_strand_id
1 'polypeptide(L)'
;MITISFFFWTLVVLFGIIGAMRGWAKEMLVTFSLVLALFIMQVSLTHIGPVKKLWGAMGGSTQFYAASLVMILFALFGYHTPNAQKVNKNLARDSKSAARHWLQDMMLGGILGAGNGYLLVGTIWFFLDLAKYPVPDYILTAPVEGTRAGDAALKLLQWLPPMWLEVPIIYFVVAVVFTFVIIVLI
;
A
#
# COMPACT_ATOMS: atom_id res chain seq x y z
N MET A 1 10.46 18.84 -15.62
CA MET A 1 9.37 18.57 -14.67
C MET A 1 9.41 17.09 -14.32
N ILE A 2 9.39 16.75 -13.02
CA ILE A 2 9.38 15.34 -12.61
C ILE A 2 7.98 14.80 -12.86
N THR A 3 7.90 13.71 -13.63
CA THR A 3 6.63 13.08 -13.99
C THR A 3 6.08 12.30 -12.81
N ILE A 4 4.76 12.28 -12.62
CA ILE A 4 4.14 11.58 -11.49
C ILE A 4 4.51 10.10 -11.41
N SER A 5 4.67 9.42 -12.55
CA SER A 5 5.12 8.03 -12.60
C SER A 5 6.53 7.84 -12.02
N PHE A 6 7.43 8.79 -12.28
CA PHE A 6 8.78 8.75 -11.71
C PHE A 6 8.72 8.94 -10.19
N PHE A 7 7.91 9.88 -9.71
CA PHE A 7 7.71 10.10 -8.28
C PHE A 7 7.13 8.86 -7.60
N PHE A 8 6.11 8.24 -8.20
CA PHE A 8 5.52 6.99 -7.74
C PHE A 8 6.55 5.87 -7.59
N TRP A 9 7.31 5.57 -8.64
CA TRP A 9 8.33 4.52 -8.60
C TRP A 9 9.47 4.84 -7.62
N THR A 10 9.84 6.11 -7.49
CA THR A 10 10.84 6.54 -6.50
C THR A 10 10.37 6.22 -5.08
N LEU A 11 9.10 6.50 -4.76
CA LEU A 11 8.53 6.15 -3.46
C LEU A 11 8.45 4.64 -3.26
N VAL A 12 8.00 3.88 -4.26
CA VAL A 12 7.96 2.40 -4.19
C VAL A 12 9.35 1.82 -3.90
N VAL A 13 10.38 2.29 -4.59
CA VAL A 13 11.77 1.86 -4.36
C VAL A 13 12.25 2.26 -2.97
N LEU A 14 11.93 3.48 -2.51
CA LEU A 14 12.29 3.94 -1.17
C LEU A 14 11.65 3.09 -0.07
N PHE A 15 10.38 2.72 -0.21
CA PHE A 15 9.73 1.77 0.69
C PHE A 15 10.36 0.38 0.61
N GLY A 16 10.82 -0.05 -0.57
CA GLY A 16 11.62 -1.28 -0.72
C GLY A 16 12.93 -1.22 0.07
N ILE A 17 13.66 -0.11 0.01
CA ILE A 17 14.89 0.07 0.80
C ILE A 17 14.58 0.06 2.30
N ILE A 18 13.54 0.76 2.74
CA ILE A 18 13.09 0.76 4.14
C ILE A 18 12.73 -0.65 4.60
N GLY A 19 11.97 -1.38 3.78
CA GLY A 19 11.57 -2.75 4.10
C GLY A 19 12.76 -3.71 4.19
N ALA A 20 13.74 -3.55 3.31
CA ALA A 20 14.98 -4.33 3.34
C ALA A 20 15.74 -4.11 4.66
N MET A 21 15.80 -2.88 5.15
CA MET A 21 16.45 -2.55 6.43
C MET A 21 15.64 -3.02 7.64
N ARG A 22 14.30 -3.07 7.54
CA ARG A 22 13.40 -3.33 8.67
C ARG A 22 13.14 -4.82 8.93
N GLY A 23 13.22 -5.65 7.89
CA GLY A 23 13.04 -7.11 7.92
C GLY A 23 11.63 -7.55 7.53
N TRP A 24 11.52 -8.75 6.95
CA TRP A 24 10.30 -9.21 6.28
C TRP A 24 9.11 -9.35 7.23
N ALA A 25 9.34 -9.88 8.43
CA ALA A 25 8.26 -10.15 9.38
C ALA A 25 7.53 -8.87 9.80
N LYS A 26 8.25 -7.75 9.90
CA LYS A 26 7.69 -6.45 10.26
C LYS A 26 6.99 -5.78 9.09
N GLU A 27 7.49 -5.95 7.88
CA GLU A 27 6.85 -5.43 6.67
C GLU A 27 5.59 -6.20 6.31
N MET A 28 5.55 -7.49 6.64
CA MET A 28 4.37 -8.30 6.43
C MET A 28 3.16 -7.82 7.27
N LEU A 29 3.38 -7.40 8.52
CA LEU A 29 2.34 -6.78 9.34
C LEU A 29 1.80 -5.48 8.71
N VAL A 30 2.69 -4.71 8.08
CA VAL A 30 2.29 -3.51 7.33
C VAL A 30 1.44 -3.89 6.12
N THR A 31 1.82 -4.94 5.37
CA THR A 31 1.02 -5.45 4.25
C THR A 31 -0.38 -5.82 4.70
N PHE A 32 -0.52 -6.52 5.83
CA PHE A 32 -1.82 -6.91 6.36
C PHE A 32 -2.68 -5.71 6.73
N SER A 33 -2.07 -4.69 7.35
CA SER A 33 -2.78 -3.45 7.68
C SER A 33 -3.25 -2.70 6.43
N LEU A 34 -2.42 -2.60 5.39
CA LEU A 34 -2.78 -1.92 4.14
C LEU A 34 -3.87 -2.68 3.35
N VAL A 35 -3.77 -4.01 3.28
CA VAL A 35 -4.81 -4.85 2.67
C VAL A 35 -6.14 -4.71 3.44
N LEU A 36 -6.08 -4.68 4.77
CA LEU A 36 -7.27 -4.47 5.60
C LEU A 36 -7.89 -3.09 5.37
N ALA A 37 -7.08 -2.04 5.25
CA ALA A 37 -7.55 -0.69 4.93
C ALA A 37 -8.30 -0.66 3.59
N LEU A 38 -7.71 -1.26 2.55
CA LEU A 38 -8.34 -1.38 1.24
C LEU A 38 -9.65 -2.16 1.30
N PHE A 39 -9.68 -3.27 2.04
CA PHE A 39 -10.88 -4.08 2.22
C PHE A 39 -11.99 -3.31 2.92
N ILE A 40 -11.68 -2.62 4.02
CA ILE A 40 -12.65 -1.81 4.75
C ILE A 40 -13.21 -0.71 3.85
N MET A 41 -12.35 -0.01 3.10
CA MET A 41 -12.81 1.00 2.14
C MET A 41 -13.71 0.38 1.08
N GLN A 42 -13.30 -0.71 0.44
CA GLN A 42 -14.07 -1.36 -0.62
C GLN A 42 -15.44 -1.80 -0.12
N VAL A 43 -15.51 -2.49 1.02
CA VAL A 43 -16.76 -2.95 1.61
C VAL A 43 -17.64 -1.78 2.03
N SER A 44 -17.06 -0.75 2.65
CA SER A 44 -17.82 0.41 3.13
C SER A 44 -18.43 1.21 1.98
N LEU A 45 -17.67 1.43 0.90
CA LEU A 45 -18.13 2.20 -0.26
C LEU A 45 -19.09 1.40 -1.15
N THR A 46 -18.99 0.07 -1.16
CA THR A 46 -19.84 -0.79 -1.99
C THR A 46 -21.15 -1.18 -1.30
N HIS A 47 -21.07 -1.60 -0.02
CA HIS A 47 -22.17 -2.30 0.66
C HIS A 47 -22.82 -1.50 1.78
N ILE A 48 -22.13 -0.51 2.36
CA ILE A 48 -22.68 0.26 3.49
C ILE A 48 -23.39 1.51 2.97
N GLY A 49 -24.72 1.42 2.83
CA GLY A 49 -25.57 2.48 2.28
C GLY A 49 -25.35 3.89 2.86
N PRO A 50 -25.30 4.07 4.20
CA PRO A 50 -25.01 5.37 4.81
C PRO A 50 -23.63 5.93 4.43
N VAL A 51 -22.59 5.10 4.44
CA VAL A 51 -21.23 5.53 4.08
C VAL A 51 -21.16 5.91 2.61
N LYS A 52 -21.78 5.14 1.71
CA LYS A 52 -21.86 5.47 0.28
C LYS A 52 -22.56 6.80 0.02
N LYS A 53 -23.65 7.10 0.74
CA LYS A 53 -24.36 8.38 0.63
C LYS A 53 -23.49 9.55 1.09
N LEU A 54 -22.82 9.42 2.25
CA LEU A 54 -21.88 10.43 2.74
C LEU A 54 -20.72 10.61 1.76
N TRP A 55 -20.17 9.52 1.23
CA TRP A 55 -19.11 9.54 0.24
C TRP A 55 -19.50 10.29 -1.02
N GLY A 56 -20.65 9.97 -1.61
CA GLY A 56 -21.15 10.63 -2.82
C GLY A 56 -21.53 12.11 -2.62
N ALA A 57 -21.84 12.52 -1.38
CA ALA A 57 -22.10 13.93 -1.05
C ALA A 57 -20.82 14.77 -0.88
N MET A 58 -19.66 14.13 -0.70
CA MET A 58 -18.37 14.82 -0.59
C MET A 58 -17.84 15.23 -1.96
N GLY A 59 -17.18 16.40 -2.03
CA GLY A 59 -16.39 16.79 -3.20
C GLY A 59 -15.16 15.91 -3.39
N GLY A 60 -14.65 15.82 -4.63
CA GLY A 60 -13.53 14.94 -4.99
C GLY A 60 -12.27 15.16 -4.14
N SER A 61 -11.93 16.41 -3.82
CA SER A 61 -10.79 16.71 -2.94
C SER A 61 -10.98 16.13 -1.54
N THR A 62 -12.18 16.25 -0.97
CA THR A 62 -12.49 15.70 0.36
C THR A 62 -12.43 14.18 0.36
N GLN A 63 -12.93 13.53 -0.69
CA GLN A 63 -12.80 12.08 -0.88
C GLN A 63 -11.34 11.65 -0.91
N PHE A 64 -10.49 12.37 -1.66
CA PHE A 64 -9.05 12.11 -1.70
C PHE A 64 -8.38 12.22 -0.33
N TYR A 65 -8.63 13.30 0.42
CA TYR A 65 -8.03 13.46 1.74
C TYR A 65 -8.55 12.42 2.74
N ALA A 66 -9.83 12.05 2.67
CA ALA A 66 -10.41 11.02 3.51
C ALA A 66 -9.78 9.63 3.24
N ALA A 67 -9.68 9.22 1.97
CA ALA A 67 -9.02 7.96 1.61
C ALA A 67 -7.53 7.96 2.00
N SER A 68 -6.83 9.05 1.75
CA SER A 68 -5.41 9.20 2.12
C SER A 68 -5.22 9.09 3.63
N LEU A 69 -6.10 9.73 4.43
CA LEU A 69 -6.06 9.64 5.88
C LEU A 69 -6.27 8.19 6.36
N VAL A 70 -7.26 7.49 5.82
CA VAL A 70 -7.49 6.07 6.16
C VAL A 70 -6.27 5.23 5.84
N MET A 71 -5.71 5.36 4.64
CA MET A 71 -4.52 4.60 4.24
C MET A 71 -3.30 4.90 5.10
N ILE A 72 -3.05 6.17 5.41
CA ILE A 72 -1.93 6.58 6.26
C ILE A 72 -2.12 6.07 7.70
N LEU A 73 -3.31 6.17 8.28
CA LEU A 73 -3.59 5.68 9.63
C LEU A 73 -3.34 4.18 9.76
N PHE A 74 -3.82 3.39 8.81
CA PHE A 74 -3.55 1.95 8.80
C PHE A 74 -2.07 1.63 8.53
N ALA A 75 -1.41 2.37 7.63
CA ALA A 75 0.04 2.24 7.46
C ALA A 75 0.77 2.46 8.80
N LEU A 76 0.43 3.53 9.52
CA LEU A 76 1.01 3.83 10.84
C LEU A 76 0.77 2.70 11.83
N PHE A 77 -0.44 2.15 11.93
CA PHE A 77 -0.69 1.00 12.81
C PHE A 77 0.16 -0.22 12.45
N GLY A 78 0.33 -0.51 11.16
CA GLY A 78 1.25 -1.55 10.69
C GLY A 78 2.70 -1.27 11.08
N TYR A 79 3.14 -0.02 10.94
CA TYR A 79 4.51 0.38 11.28
C TYR A 79 4.78 0.40 12.79
N HIS A 80 3.79 0.75 13.63
CA HIS A 80 3.91 0.95 15.07
C HIS A 80 3.59 -0.27 15.95
N THR A 81 3.45 -1.48 15.39
CA THR A 81 3.06 -2.66 16.18
C THR A 81 4.13 -3.04 17.25
N PRO A 82 3.81 -3.01 18.58
CA PRO A 82 4.80 -3.12 19.67
C PRO A 82 5.51 -4.48 19.80
N ASN A 83 4.99 -5.55 19.20
CA ASN A 83 5.36 -6.93 19.55
C ASN A 83 6.31 -7.62 18.54
N ALA A 84 6.89 -6.87 17.60
CA ALA A 84 7.72 -7.40 16.52
C ALA A 84 8.96 -8.20 17.00
N GLN A 85 9.41 -8.00 18.24
CA GLN A 85 10.58 -8.69 18.81
C GLN A 85 10.31 -10.18 19.09
N LYS A 86 9.05 -10.60 19.31
CA LYS A 86 8.73 -12.02 19.58
C LYS A 86 8.77 -12.88 18.33
N VAL A 87 8.33 -12.35 17.19
CA VAL A 87 8.32 -13.08 15.90
C VAL A 87 9.74 -13.44 15.45
N ASN A 88 10.69 -12.52 15.63
CA ASN A 88 12.08 -12.73 15.21
C ASN A 88 12.84 -13.76 16.09
N LYS A 89 12.40 -13.94 17.35
CA LYS A 89 13.06 -14.82 18.31
C LYS A 89 12.82 -16.31 18.02
N ASN A 90 11.74 -16.66 17.33
CA ASN A 90 11.40 -18.03 16.96
C ASN A 90 12.14 -18.54 15.71
N LEU A 91 12.75 -17.65 14.92
CA LEU A 91 13.35 -17.96 13.61
C LEU A 91 14.89 -17.98 13.60
N ALA A 92 15.54 -17.39 14.61
CA ALA A 92 17.00 -17.17 14.62
C ALA A 92 17.83 -18.29 15.27
N ARG A 93 17.32 -19.54 15.27
CA ARG A 93 18.00 -20.68 15.91
C ARG A 93 18.81 -21.47 14.88
N ASP A 94 19.87 -20.90 14.30
CA ASP A 94 21.05 -21.66 13.84
C ASP A 94 22.21 -20.79 13.29
N SER A 95 23.36 -20.83 13.97
CA SER A 95 24.51 -19.91 13.82
C SER A 95 25.43 -20.21 12.61
N LYS A 96 25.25 -21.33 11.89
CA LYS A 96 26.10 -21.67 10.73
C LYS A 96 25.63 -21.09 9.38
N SER A 97 24.48 -20.41 9.35
CA SER A 97 23.87 -19.85 8.12
C SER A 97 23.48 -18.36 8.25
N ALA A 98 24.10 -17.63 9.19
CA ALA A 98 23.71 -16.25 9.54
C ALA A 98 23.70 -15.29 8.34
N ALA A 99 24.68 -15.35 7.44
CA ALA A 99 24.73 -14.46 6.27
C ALA A 99 23.62 -14.75 5.26
N ARG A 100 23.26 -16.03 5.04
CA ARG A 100 22.15 -16.40 4.14
C ARG A 100 20.79 -16.05 4.74
N HIS A 101 20.62 -16.23 6.05
CA HIS A 101 19.40 -15.82 6.74
C HIS A 101 19.22 -14.30 6.74
N TRP A 102 20.30 -13.54 6.94
CA TRP A 102 20.26 -12.08 6.85
C TRP A 102 19.93 -11.59 5.44
N LEU A 103 20.56 -12.17 4.40
CA LEU A 103 20.25 -11.82 3.02
C LEU A 103 18.79 -12.13 2.67
N GLN A 104 18.29 -13.29 3.09
CA GLN A 104 16.89 -13.67 2.90
C GLN A 104 15.94 -12.68 3.59
N ASP A 105 16.21 -12.30 4.84
CA ASP A 105 15.39 -11.35 5.59
C ASP A 105 15.36 -9.97 4.92
N MET A 106 16.52 -9.50 4.46
CA MET A 106 16.66 -8.24 3.73
C MET A 106 15.94 -8.28 2.38
N MET A 107 16.09 -9.35 1.60
CA MET A 107 15.46 -9.46 0.28
C MET A 107 13.93 -9.55 0.38
N LEU A 108 13.42 -10.40 1.29
CA LEU A 108 11.98 -10.53 1.51
C LEU A 108 11.40 -9.23 2.10
N GLY A 109 12.12 -8.60 3.03
CA GLY A 109 11.77 -7.28 3.55
C GLY A 109 11.70 -6.24 2.45
N GLY A 110 12.65 -6.26 1.51
CA GLY A 110 12.66 -5.32 0.39
C GLY A 110 11.49 -5.51 -0.58
N ILE A 111 11.15 -6.75 -0.91
CA ILE A 111 10.00 -7.06 -1.76
C ILE A 111 8.70 -6.65 -1.07
N LEU A 112 8.52 -7.01 0.21
CA LEU A 112 7.34 -6.63 0.98
C LEU A 112 7.25 -5.11 1.16
N GLY A 113 8.36 -4.44 1.43
CA GLY A 113 8.44 -2.99 1.51
C GLY A 113 8.01 -2.33 0.21
N ALA A 114 8.54 -2.77 -0.93
CA ALA A 114 8.13 -2.26 -2.24
C ALA A 114 6.64 -2.51 -2.51
N GLY A 115 6.13 -3.70 -2.15
CA GLY A 115 4.71 -4.02 -2.19
C GLY A 115 3.86 -3.09 -1.31
N ASN A 116 4.32 -2.79 -0.09
CA ASN A 116 3.67 -1.86 0.82
C ASN A 116 3.66 -0.43 0.28
N GLY A 117 4.79 0.02 -0.29
CA GLY A 117 4.88 1.31 -0.98
C GLY A 117 3.92 1.39 -2.15
N TYR A 118 3.83 0.33 -2.95
CA TYR A 118 2.88 0.23 -4.06
C TYR A 118 1.42 0.27 -3.57
N LEU A 119 1.06 -0.49 -2.53
CA LEU A 119 -0.29 -0.47 -1.95
C LEU A 119 -0.65 0.90 -1.38
N LEU A 120 0.24 1.52 -0.60
CA LEU A 120 -0.01 2.80 0.04
C LEU A 120 -0.04 3.95 -0.97
N VAL A 121 1.08 4.17 -1.67
CA VAL A 121 1.24 5.29 -2.58
C VAL A 121 0.36 5.11 -3.82
N GLY A 122 0.20 3.88 -4.31
CA GLY A 122 -0.67 3.61 -5.45
C GLY A 122 -2.14 3.88 -5.16
N THR A 123 -2.61 3.55 -3.96
CA THR A 123 -3.97 3.89 -3.54
C THR A 123 -4.17 5.40 -3.40
N ILE A 124 -3.20 6.09 -2.79
CA ILE A 124 -3.24 7.55 -2.67
C ILE A 124 -3.27 8.19 -4.07
N TRP A 125 -2.44 7.72 -5.00
CA TRP A 125 -2.42 8.21 -6.37
C TRP A 125 -3.74 7.94 -7.11
N PHE A 126 -4.35 6.77 -6.92
CA PHE A 126 -5.66 6.46 -7.49
C PHE A 126 -6.72 7.49 -7.08
N PHE A 127 -6.82 7.80 -5.79
CA PHE A 127 -7.76 8.82 -5.32
C PHE A 127 -7.38 10.24 -5.72
N LEU A 128 -6.09 10.53 -5.91
CA LEU A 128 -5.61 11.81 -6.44
C LEU A 128 -6.10 12.03 -7.88
N ASP A 129 -6.05 10.98 -8.70
CA ASP A 129 -6.54 11.00 -10.09
C ASP A 129 -8.07 11.17 -10.16
N LEU A 130 -8.81 10.45 -9.31
CA LEU A 130 -10.27 10.63 -9.17
C LEU A 130 -10.65 12.05 -8.77
N ALA A 131 -9.86 12.68 -7.90
CA ALA A 131 -10.06 14.06 -7.48
C ALA A 131 -9.56 15.10 -8.51
N LYS A 132 -9.07 14.66 -9.67
CA LYS A 132 -8.53 15.51 -10.74
C LYS A 132 -7.38 16.40 -10.28
N TYR A 133 -6.47 15.83 -9.48
CA TYR A 133 -5.26 16.50 -9.01
C TYR A 133 -5.55 17.84 -8.30
N PRO A 134 -6.24 17.82 -7.14
CA PRO A 134 -6.61 19.02 -6.38
C PRO A 134 -5.41 19.60 -5.61
N VAL A 135 -4.22 19.53 -6.20
CA VAL A 135 -2.94 20.00 -5.66
C VAL A 135 -2.40 21.06 -6.61
N PRO A 136 -1.66 22.07 -6.10
CA PRO A 136 -1.12 23.09 -6.98
C PRO A 136 -0.20 22.50 -8.06
N ASP A 137 -0.31 22.99 -9.30
CA ASP A 137 0.43 22.49 -10.47
C ASP A 137 1.95 22.52 -10.31
N TYR A 138 2.47 23.37 -9.41
CA TYR A 138 3.90 23.42 -9.12
C TYR A 138 4.39 22.22 -8.30
N ILE A 139 3.50 21.48 -7.62
CA ILE A 139 3.82 20.28 -6.84
C ILE A 139 3.70 19.04 -7.73
N LEU A 140 2.53 18.85 -8.35
CA LEU A 140 2.18 17.68 -9.14
C LEU A 140 1.25 18.13 -10.27
N THR A 141 1.58 17.74 -11.50
CA THR A 141 0.74 17.97 -12.67
C THR A 141 0.02 16.68 -13.05
N ALA A 142 -1.22 16.82 -13.51
CA ALA A 142 -1.97 15.72 -14.10
C ALA A 142 -1.19 15.14 -15.31
N PRO A 143 -1.27 13.83 -15.57
CA PRO A 143 -0.73 13.23 -16.78
C PRO A 143 -1.24 13.94 -18.04
N VAL A 144 -0.32 14.44 -18.88
CA VAL A 144 -0.67 15.09 -20.15
C VAL A 144 -0.69 14.05 -21.26
N GLU A 145 -1.87 13.79 -21.81
CA GLU A 145 -2.08 12.88 -22.95
C GLU A 145 -1.21 13.27 -24.15
N GLY A 146 -0.67 12.27 -24.86
CA GLY A 146 0.18 12.50 -26.04
C GLY A 146 1.64 12.81 -25.72
N THR A 147 2.00 12.90 -24.43
CA THR A 147 3.40 12.90 -24.01
C THR A 147 3.82 11.49 -23.60
N ARG A 148 5.05 11.07 -23.94
CA ARG A 148 5.57 9.73 -23.58
C ARG A 148 5.42 9.42 -22.09
N ALA A 149 5.61 10.43 -21.24
CA ALA A 149 5.49 10.27 -19.80
C ALA A 149 4.05 10.25 -19.30
N GLY A 150 3.16 11.09 -19.86
CA GLY A 150 1.74 11.08 -19.53
C GLY A 150 1.08 9.76 -19.94
N ASP A 151 1.37 9.26 -21.13
CA ASP A 151 0.84 7.98 -21.61
C ASP A 151 1.31 6.80 -20.72
N ALA A 152 2.55 6.84 -20.24
CA ALA A 152 3.06 5.86 -19.29
C ALA A 152 2.34 5.95 -17.92
N ALA A 153 2.06 7.16 -17.45
CA ALA A 153 1.31 7.38 -16.21
C ALA A 153 -0.13 6.87 -16.32
N LEU A 154 -0.81 7.17 -17.43
CA LEU A 154 -2.18 6.72 -17.70
C LEU A 154 -2.27 5.19 -17.76
N LYS A 155 -1.26 4.53 -18.36
CA LYS A 155 -1.17 3.06 -18.32
C LYS A 155 -1.00 2.53 -16.91
N LEU A 156 -0.19 3.17 -16.07
CA LEU A 156 0.02 2.75 -14.68
C LEU A 156 -1.24 2.91 -13.82
N LEU A 157 -2.10 3.91 -14.09
CA LEU A 157 -3.35 4.11 -13.35
C LEU A 157 -4.25 2.87 -13.37
N GLN A 158 -4.27 2.14 -14.49
CA GLN A 158 -5.07 0.90 -14.65
C GLN A 158 -4.55 -0.25 -13.77
N TRP A 159 -3.30 -0.16 -13.35
CA TRP A 159 -2.63 -1.14 -12.49
C TRP A 159 -2.45 -0.61 -11.08
N LEU A 160 -3.24 0.37 -10.62
CA LEU A 160 -3.18 0.82 -9.22
C LEU A 160 -3.99 -0.11 -8.31
N PRO A 161 -3.62 -0.23 -7.01
CA PRO A 161 -4.22 -1.20 -6.11
C PRO A 161 -5.76 -1.21 -6.11
N PRO A 162 -6.45 -0.05 -6.00
CA PRO A 162 -7.91 -0.05 -5.97
C PRO A 162 -8.59 -0.55 -7.26
N MET A 163 -7.91 -0.48 -8.42
CA MET A 163 -8.47 -0.90 -9.71
C MET A 163 -8.55 -2.41 -9.87
N TRP A 164 -7.60 -3.16 -9.31
CA TRP A 164 -7.56 -4.62 -9.45
C TRP A 164 -7.86 -5.36 -8.14
N LEU A 165 -7.73 -4.70 -6.98
CA LEU A 165 -8.22 -5.20 -5.69
C LEU A 165 -9.69 -4.84 -5.48
N GLU A 166 -10.51 -5.03 -6.50
CA GLU A 166 -11.96 -4.91 -6.41
C GLU A 166 -12.59 -6.24 -5.95
N VAL A 167 -13.91 -6.23 -5.77
CA VAL A 167 -14.68 -7.44 -5.50
C VAL A 167 -14.70 -8.32 -6.78
N PRO A 168 -14.42 -9.63 -6.69
CA PRO A 168 -14.23 -10.44 -5.48
C PRO A 168 -12.78 -10.66 -5.05
N ILE A 169 -11.79 -10.18 -5.82
CA ILE A 169 -10.36 -10.44 -5.61
C ILE A 169 -9.93 -10.06 -4.19
N ILE A 170 -10.37 -8.90 -3.71
CA ILE A 170 -9.99 -8.46 -2.35
C ILE A 170 -10.49 -9.39 -1.25
N TYR A 171 -11.60 -10.11 -1.44
CA TYR A 171 -12.10 -11.08 -0.47
C TYR A 171 -11.17 -12.28 -0.36
N PHE A 172 -10.65 -12.76 -1.50
CA PHE A 172 -9.66 -13.84 -1.50
C PHE A 172 -8.34 -13.40 -0.90
N VAL A 173 -7.85 -12.20 -1.25
CA VAL A 173 -6.59 -11.66 -0.71
C VAL A 173 -6.68 -11.51 0.81
N VAL A 174 -7.79 -10.99 1.32
CA VAL A 174 -8.03 -10.86 2.76
C VAL A 174 -8.11 -12.22 3.42
N ALA A 175 -8.80 -13.21 2.84
CA ALA A 175 -8.85 -14.56 3.38
C ALA A 175 -7.45 -15.17 3.51
N VAL A 176 -6.61 -15.05 2.46
CA VAL A 176 -5.21 -15.52 2.48
C VAL A 176 -4.41 -14.81 3.57
N VAL A 177 -4.54 -13.49 3.69
CA VAL A 177 -3.87 -12.70 4.73
C VAL A 177 -4.29 -13.16 6.12
N PHE A 178 -5.58 -13.33 6.39
CA PHE A 178 -6.06 -13.79 7.69
C PHE A 178 -5.62 -15.23 8.00
N THR A 179 -5.67 -16.15 7.04
CA THR A 179 -5.14 -17.51 7.21
C THR A 179 -3.67 -17.46 7.58
N PHE A 180 -2.88 -16.64 6.92
CA PHE A 180 -1.47 -16.48 7.24
C PHE A 180 -1.26 -15.93 8.66
N VAL A 181 -1.99 -14.89 9.04
CA VAL A 181 -1.94 -14.31 10.40
C VAL A 181 -2.23 -15.36 11.46
N ILE A 182 -3.28 -16.17 11.26
CA ILE A 182 -3.65 -17.27 12.16
C ILE A 182 -2.52 -18.29 12.28
N ILE A 183 -1.93 -18.71 11.16
CA ILE A 183 -0.85 -19.72 11.14
C ILE A 183 0.42 -19.21 11.85
N VAL A 184 0.74 -17.91 11.74
CA VAL A 184 1.98 -17.36 12.29
C VAL A 184 1.83 -16.93 13.75
N LEU A 185 0.63 -16.56 14.20
CA LEU A 185 0.40 -16.05 15.55
C LEU A 185 -0.11 -17.10 16.55
N ILE A 186 -0.63 -18.24 16.09
CA ILE A 186 -1.04 -19.38 16.92
C ILE A 186 0.08 -20.40 16.97
#